data_AF-A0A2D4LRK0-F1
#
_entry.id   AF-A0A2D4LRK0-F1
#
_cell.length_a   1.000
_cell.length_b   1.000
_cell.length_c   1.000
_cell.angle_alpha   90.00
_cell.angle_beta   90.00
_cell.angle_gamma   90.00
#
_symmetry.space_group_name_H-M   'P 1'
#
loop_
_entity.id
_entity.type
_entity.pdbx_description
1 polymer ?
#
loop_
_entity_poly.entity_id
_entity_poly.type
_entity_poly.pdbx_seq_one_letter_code
_entity_poly.pdbx_strand_id
1 'polypeptide(L)'
;CFTETWLNTQIHGDNTIYIPGFQTFRSDRIEETSGKTKGGGLCLYINNSWSQDITIIYKFCDENLESLHINCKPFYSPREFSSFLLIAVYVPPQACVNKALRTLADQILEAEAKYPGSLPIILGDFNQANLRKEVPKYFQHV
;
A
#
# COMPACT_ATOMS: atom_id res chain seq x y z
N CYS A 1 2.53 -3.49 -7.50
CA CYS A 1 1.36 -3.08 -6.70
C CYS A 1 0.13 -3.35 -7.56
N PHE A 2 -0.82 -4.13 -7.06
CA PHE A 2 -2.09 -4.39 -7.73
C PHE A 2 -3.21 -3.72 -6.92
N THR A 3 -4.05 -2.97 -7.62
CA THR A 3 -5.27 -2.35 -7.09
C THR A 3 -6.49 -3.03 -7.70
N GLU A 4 -7.65 -2.86 -7.06
CA GLU A 4 -8.90 -3.51 -7.48
C GLU A 4 -8.73 -5.01 -7.71
N THR A 5 -8.20 -5.72 -6.71
CA THR A 5 -7.89 -7.15 -6.86
C THR A 5 -9.13 -8.04 -6.81
N TRP A 6 -10.25 -7.54 -6.26
CA TRP A 6 -11.50 -8.29 -6.02
C TRP A 6 -11.31 -9.56 -5.18
N LEU A 7 -10.17 -9.66 -4.49
CA LEU A 7 -9.87 -10.79 -3.64
C LEU A 7 -10.64 -10.64 -2.31
N ASN A 8 -11.11 -11.76 -1.78
CA ASN A 8 -11.79 -11.83 -0.50
C ASN A 8 -11.22 -12.99 0.33
N THR A 9 -11.60 -13.07 1.61
CA THR A 9 -11.13 -14.12 2.50
C THR A 9 -11.40 -15.51 1.92
N GLN A 10 -12.55 -15.79 1.33
CA GLN A 10 -12.83 -17.11 0.76
C GLN A 10 -11.87 -17.54 -0.36
N ILE A 11 -11.19 -16.59 -1.02
CA ILE A 11 -10.09 -16.85 -1.97
C ILE A 11 -8.78 -17.02 -1.17
N HIS A 12 -8.70 -18.12 -0.42
CA HIS A 12 -7.50 -18.56 0.32
C HIS A 12 -6.71 -19.67 -0.40
N GLY A 13 -7.28 -20.29 -1.44
CA GLY A 13 -6.68 -21.46 -2.08
C GLY A 13 -5.29 -21.17 -2.66
N ASP A 14 -4.28 -21.89 -2.17
CA ASP A 14 -2.84 -21.68 -2.39
C ASP A 14 -2.40 -21.62 -3.86
N ASN A 15 -3.25 -21.94 -4.84
CA ASN A 15 -2.85 -21.90 -6.27
C ASN A 15 -3.44 -20.72 -7.06
N THR A 16 -4.45 -20.00 -6.56
CA THR A 16 -5.15 -19.00 -7.39
C THR A 16 -4.36 -17.69 -7.51
N ILE A 17 -3.65 -17.30 -6.45
CA ILE A 17 -2.89 -16.06 -6.37
C ILE A 17 -1.41 -16.28 -6.04
N TYR A 18 -0.97 -17.54 -5.98
CA TYR A 18 0.42 -17.86 -5.69
C TYR A 18 1.30 -17.61 -6.91
N ILE A 19 2.35 -16.84 -6.70
CA ILE A 19 3.39 -16.61 -7.70
C ILE A 19 4.68 -17.22 -7.13
N PRO A 20 5.24 -18.27 -7.76
CA PRO A 20 6.50 -18.88 -7.31
C PRO A 20 7.61 -17.85 -7.13
N GLY A 21 8.26 -17.87 -5.97
CA GLY A 21 9.34 -16.93 -5.63
C GLY A 21 8.88 -15.59 -5.08
N PHE A 22 7.58 -15.37 -4.84
CA PHE A 22 7.06 -14.15 -4.24
C PHE A 22 6.25 -14.42 -2.97
N GLN A 23 6.40 -13.54 -1.99
CA GLN A 23 5.49 -13.40 -0.86
C GLN A 23 4.35 -12.44 -1.22
N THR A 24 3.15 -12.75 -0.74
CA THR A 24 1.93 -12.00 -1.07
C THR A 24 1.38 -11.28 0.16
N PHE A 25 1.19 -9.96 0.06
CA PHE A 25 0.61 -9.13 1.10
C PHE A 25 -0.64 -8.44 0.56
N ARG A 26 -1.79 -8.72 1.16
CA ARG A 26 -3.09 -8.23 0.66
C ARG A 26 -3.86 -7.44 1.72
N SER A 27 -4.58 -6.43 1.25
CA SER A 27 -5.63 -5.75 2.02
C SER A 27 -6.94 -5.98 1.27
N ASP A 28 -7.73 -6.93 1.76
CA ASP A 28 -9.03 -7.25 1.18
C ASP A 28 -10.06 -6.28 1.72
N ARG A 29 -11.00 -5.90 0.86
CA ARG A 29 -12.10 -5.05 1.29
C ARG A 29 -13.06 -5.85 2.15
N ILE A 30 -13.43 -5.28 3.28
CA ILE A 30 -14.53 -5.75 4.12
C ILE A 30 -15.71 -4.80 3.87
N GLU A 31 -16.82 -5.34 3.36
CA GLU A 31 -17.97 -4.54 2.93
C GLU A 31 -18.55 -3.71 4.09
N GLU A 32 -18.62 -4.31 5.28
CA GLU A 32 -19.20 -3.76 6.51
C GLU A 32 -18.48 -2.50 7.02
N THR A 33 -17.16 -2.39 6.81
CA THR A 33 -16.34 -1.30 7.35
C THR A 33 -15.97 -0.24 6.32
N SER A 34 -16.07 -0.56 5.02
CA SER A 34 -15.64 0.33 3.94
C SER A 34 -16.75 1.24 3.39
N GLY A 35 -18.02 0.90 3.61
CA GLY A 35 -19.16 1.62 3.03
C GLY A 35 -19.28 1.50 1.50
N LYS A 36 -18.50 0.61 0.87
CA LYS A 36 -18.45 0.42 -0.58
C LYS A 36 -19.10 -0.91 -0.97
N THR A 37 -19.94 -0.89 -2.00
CA THR A 37 -20.76 -2.04 -2.44
C THR A 37 -20.17 -2.84 -3.61
N LYS A 38 -19.08 -2.38 -4.25
CA LYS A 38 -18.44 -3.06 -5.40
C LYS A 38 -16.93 -2.88 -5.42
N GLY A 39 -16.20 -3.96 -5.73
CA GLY A 39 -14.78 -3.96 -6.08
C GLY A 39 -13.79 -3.73 -4.94
N GLY A 40 -12.56 -3.40 -5.32
CA GLY A 40 -11.49 -3.00 -4.41
C GLY A 40 -10.47 -4.08 -4.06
N GLY A 41 -9.64 -3.77 -3.07
CA GLY A 41 -8.58 -4.63 -2.60
C GLY A 41 -7.21 -4.21 -3.14
N LEU A 42 -6.20 -4.37 -2.30
CA LEU A 42 -4.81 -4.11 -2.61
C LEU A 42 -3.98 -5.38 -2.49
N CYS A 43 -2.97 -5.54 -3.35
CA CYS A 43 -2.01 -6.63 -3.25
C CYS A 43 -0.59 -6.18 -3.62
N LEU A 44 0.38 -6.57 -2.79
CA LEU A 44 1.80 -6.44 -3.01
C LEU A 44 2.41 -7.84 -3.13
N TYR A 45 3.20 -8.05 -4.17
CA TYR A 45 4.06 -9.22 -4.31
C TYR A 45 5.50 -8.79 -4.11
N ILE A 46 6.19 -9.46 -3.20
CA ILE A 46 7.57 -9.16 -2.83
C ILE A 46 8.44 -10.35 -3.22
N ASN A 47 9.43 -10.11 -4.07
CA ASN A 47 10.33 -11.15 -4.52
C ASN A 47 11.19 -11.66 -3.34
N ASN A 48 11.19 -12.98 -3.12
CA ASN A 48 11.91 -13.63 -2.02
C ASN A 48 13.43 -13.49 -2.11
N SER A 49 13.96 -13.20 -3.30
CA SER A 49 15.38 -12.90 -3.50
C SER A 49 15.72 -11.43 -3.23
N TRP A 50 14.72 -10.54 -3.12
CA TRP A 50 14.94 -9.15 -2.74
C TRP A 50 14.85 -8.96 -1.23
N SER A 51 13.77 -9.44 -0.60
CA SER A 51 13.54 -9.28 0.84
C SER A 51 12.72 -10.44 1.40
N GLN A 52 13.06 -10.89 2.61
CA GLN A 52 12.26 -11.82 3.42
C GLN A 52 11.92 -11.28 4.81
N ASP A 53 12.60 -10.22 5.28
CA ASP A 53 12.18 -9.46 6.46
C ASP A 53 11.14 -8.43 6.03
N ILE A 54 9.87 -8.80 6.14
CA ILE A 54 8.72 -7.91 5.86
C ILE A 54 7.83 -7.82 7.10
N THR A 55 7.46 -6.59 7.47
CA THR A 55 6.49 -6.30 8.53
C THR A 55 5.30 -5.55 7.93
N ILE A 56 4.09 -6.07 8.09
CA ILE A 56 2.87 -5.30 7.80
C ILE A 56 2.73 -4.24 8.90
N ILE A 57 2.65 -2.97 8.50
CA ILE A 57 2.50 -1.86 9.44
C ILE A 57 1.02 -1.68 9.77
N TYR A 58 0.18 -1.53 8.75
CA TYR A 58 -1.27 -1.59 8.86
C TYR A 58 -1.94 -1.71 7.47
N LYS A 59 -3.25 -1.94 7.52
CA LYS A 59 -4.18 -1.99 6.40
C LYS A 59 -5.30 -0.99 6.67
N PHE A 60 -5.70 -0.23 5.68
CA PHE A 60 -6.76 0.76 5.82
C PHE A 60 -7.68 0.74 4.59
N CYS A 61 -8.98 0.92 4.83
CA CYS A 61 -9.99 1.01 3.78
C CYS A 61 -11.18 1.81 4.31
N ASP A 62 -11.43 2.98 3.72
CA ASP A 62 -12.66 3.76 3.91
C ASP A 62 -13.25 4.14 2.53
N GLU A 63 -14.29 4.98 2.53
CA GLU A 63 -14.97 5.46 1.31
C GLU A 63 -14.03 6.18 0.33
N ASN A 64 -12.93 6.79 0.81
CA ASN A 64 -12.06 7.70 0.06
C ASN A 64 -10.67 7.12 -0.25
N LEU A 65 -10.20 6.15 0.51
CA LEU A 65 -8.83 5.64 0.45
C LEU A 65 -8.77 4.16 0.83
N GLU A 66 -8.02 3.40 0.05
CA GLU A 66 -7.47 2.11 0.42
C GLU A 66 -5.95 2.22 0.51
N SER A 67 -5.37 1.72 1.59
CA SER A 67 -3.92 1.65 1.75
C SER A 67 -3.43 0.38 2.44
N LEU A 68 -2.26 -0.09 2.01
CA LEU A 68 -1.53 -1.20 2.61
C LEU A 68 -0.07 -0.78 2.78
N HIS A 69 0.37 -0.72 4.03
CA HIS A 69 1.70 -0.27 4.40
C HIS A 69 2.53 -1.44 4.90
N ILE A 70 3.68 -1.68 4.28
CA ILE A 70 4.64 -2.69 4.71
C ILE A 70 6.04 -2.08 4.82
N ASN A 71 6.81 -2.53 5.79
CA ASN A 71 8.24 -2.25 5.89
C ASN A 71 9.02 -3.48 5.40
N CYS A 72 9.95 -3.29 4.48
CA CYS A 72 10.81 -4.35 3.94
C CYS A 72 12.28 -4.05 4.27
N LYS A 73 13.04 -5.07 4.68
CA LYS A 73 14.50 -5.00 4.78
C LYS A 73 15.15 -5.94 3.76
N PRO A 74 15.56 -5.41 2.60
CA PRO A 74 16.21 -6.21 1.58
C PRO A 74 17.54 -6.78 2.04
N PHE A 75 17.98 -7.87 1.41
CA PHE A 75 19.32 -8.44 1.65
C PHE A 75 20.44 -7.46 1.27
N TYR A 76 20.17 -6.58 0.31
CA TYR A 76 21.09 -5.56 -0.17
C TYR A 76 20.35 -4.23 -0.29
N SER A 77 20.68 -3.27 0.58
CA SER A 77 20.20 -1.89 0.50
C SER A 77 21.37 -0.92 0.34
N PRO A 78 21.16 0.22 -0.33
CA PRO A 78 22.08 1.35 -0.22
C PRO A 78 22.30 1.72 1.25
N ARG A 79 23.50 2.19 1.59
CA ARG A 79 23.89 2.49 2.97
C ARG A 79 23.04 3.61 3.59
N GLU A 80 22.44 4.44 2.73
CA GLU A 80 21.61 5.59 3.07
C GLU A 80 20.27 5.19 3.69
N PHE A 81 19.79 3.96 3.46
CA PHE A 81 18.46 3.54 3.87
C PHE A 81 18.51 2.33 4.80
N SER A 82 17.82 2.43 5.93
CA SER A 82 17.69 1.34 6.91
C SER A 82 16.68 0.28 6.48
N SER A 83 15.67 0.68 5.71
CA SER A 83 14.61 -0.17 5.17
C SER A 83 13.82 0.54 4.06
N PHE A 84 12.83 -0.14 3.50
CA PHE A 84 11.91 0.42 2.50
C PHE A 84 10.48 0.36 3.02
N LEU A 85 9.80 1.52 3.07
CA LEU A 85 8.37 1.61 3.35
C LEU A 85 7.62 1.52 2.03
N LEU A 86 7.03 0.37 1.73
CA LEU A 86 6.19 0.19 0.55
C LEU A 86 4.74 0.45 0.91
N ILE A 87 4.13 1.40 0.21
CA ILE A 87 2.77 1.87 0.48
C ILE A 87 1.95 1.67 -0.79
N ALA A 88 1.08 0.66 -0.79
CA ALA A 88 0.10 0.46 -1.84
C ALA A 88 -1.11 1.36 -1.59
N VAL A 89 -1.57 2.08 -2.61
CA VAL A 89 -2.69 3.03 -2.52
C VAL A 89 -3.70 2.79 -3.62
N TYR A 90 -4.98 2.91 -3.28
CA TYR A 90 -6.06 3.09 -4.24
C TYR A 90 -6.99 4.22 -3.79
N VAL A 91 -7.14 5.24 -4.63
CA VAL A 91 -8.10 6.34 -4.42
C VAL A 91 -9.24 6.17 -5.41
N PRO A 92 -10.48 5.87 -4.96
CA PRO A 92 -11.62 5.74 -5.86
C PRO A 92 -11.87 7.00 -6.71
N PRO A 93 -12.36 6.87 -7.95
CA PRO A 93 -12.68 8.02 -8.81
C PRO A 93 -13.65 9.02 -8.17
N GLN A 94 -14.58 8.54 -7.34
CA GLN A 94 -15.57 9.34 -6.63
C GLN A 94 -15.12 9.82 -5.24
N ALA A 95 -13.87 9.56 -4.85
CA ALA A 95 -13.36 9.91 -3.53
C ALA A 95 -13.30 11.43 -3.32
N CYS A 96 -13.51 11.85 -2.08
CA CYS A 96 -13.11 13.18 -1.63
C CYS A 96 -11.58 13.25 -1.55
N VAL A 97 -10.94 13.70 -2.62
CA VAL A 97 -9.47 13.73 -2.77
C VAL A 97 -8.76 14.38 -1.58
N ASN A 98 -9.30 15.49 -1.05
CA ASN A 98 -8.68 16.17 0.09
C ASN A 98 -8.70 15.32 1.37
N LYS A 99 -9.77 14.55 1.61
CA LYS A 99 -9.81 13.62 2.74
C LYS A 99 -8.83 12.47 2.53
N ALA A 100 -8.87 11.86 1.35
CA ALA A 100 -7.97 10.75 1.00
C ALA A 100 -6.49 11.13 1.18
N LEU A 101 -6.08 12.29 0.65
CA LEU A 101 -4.69 12.74 0.72
C LEU A 101 -4.26 13.14 2.14
N ARG A 102 -5.14 13.74 2.95
CA ARG A 102 -4.84 14.04 4.36
C ARG A 102 -4.67 12.76 5.16
N THR A 103 -5.61 11.83 5.05
CA THR A 103 -5.51 10.53 5.70
C THR A 103 -4.24 9.80 5.28
N LEU A 104 -3.92 9.79 3.99
CA LEU A 104 -2.69 9.18 3.48
C LEU A 104 -1.42 9.89 3.99
N ALA A 105 -1.42 11.22 4.11
CA ALA A 105 -0.30 11.97 4.65
C ALA A 105 -0.05 11.65 6.13
N ASP A 106 -1.09 11.65 6.96
CA ASP A 106 -1.00 11.26 8.38
C ASP A 106 -0.43 9.84 8.52
N GLN A 107 -0.98 8.92 7.71
CA GLN A 107 -0.55 7.54 7.58
C GLN A 107 0.93 7.37 7.22
N ILE A 108 1.43 8.17 6.29
CA ILE A 108 2.84 8.19 5.88
C ILE A 108 3.71 8.73 7.02
N LEU A 109 3.32 9.84 7.64
CA LEU A 109 4.07 10.46 8.73
C LEU A 109 4.23 9.51 9.93
N GLU A 110 3.17 8.78 10.30
CA GLU A 110 3.24 7.76 11.34
C GLU A 110 4.17 6.60 10.97
N ALA A 111 4.14 6.16 9.71
CA ALA A 111 5.02 5.09 9.24
C ALA A 111 6.49 5.53 9.21
N GLU A 112 6.79 6.74 8.75
CA GLU A 112 8.14 7.32 8.76
C GLU A 112 8.65 7.52 10.19
N ALA A 113 7.79 7.95 11.12
CA ALA A 113 8.15 8.10 12.52
C ALA A 113 8.48 6.74 13.19
N LYS A 114 7.75 5.68 12.82
CA LYS A 114 7.96 4.32 13.31
C LYS A 114 9.20 3.65 12.72
N TYR A 115 9.55 3.97 11.47
CA TYR A 115 10.69 3.40 10.76
C TYR A 115 11.64 4.51 10.28
N PRO A 116 12.40 5.15 11.20
CA PRO A 116 13.31 6.22 10.85
C PRO A 116 14.44 5.74 9.92
N GLY A 117 14.78 6.58 8.93
CA GLY A 117 15.81 6.28 7.92
C GLY A 117 15.35 5.31 6.83
N SER A 118 14.06 4.95 6.80
CA SER A 118 13.48 4.17 5.72
C SER A 118 13.25 5.03 4.47
N LEU A 119 13.25 4.40 3.29
CA LEU A 119 12.85 5.04 2.04
C LEU A 119 11.37 4.72 1.74
N PRO A 120 10.47 5.72 1.79
CA PRO A 120 9.08 5.54 1.41
C PRO A 120 8.89 5.51 -0.10
N ILE A 121 8.20 4.48 -0.58
CA ILE A 121 7.82 4.27 -1.97
C ILE A 121 6.31 4.03 -2.01
N ILE A 122 5.58 4.99 -2.58
CA ILE A 122 4.12 4.98 -2.65
C ILE A 122 3.72 4.61 -4.09
N LEU A 123 2.92 3.55 -4.24
CA LEU A 123 2.57 2.96 -5.54
C LEU A 123 1.09 2.63 -5.58
N GLY A 124 0.49 2.73 -6.75
CA GLY A 124 -0.88 2.29 -6.97
C GLY A 124 -1.64 3.24 -7.88
N ASP A 125 -2.95 3.25 -7.75
CA ASP A 125 -3.84 4.05 -8.58
C ASP A 125 -4.45 5.19 -7.75
N PHE A 126 -3.99 6.39 -8.07
CA PHE A 126 -4.41 7.63 -7.41
C PHE A 126 -5.62 8.27 -8.11
N ASN A 127 -6.01 7.78 -9.29
CA ASN A 127 -7.01 8.40 -10.16
C ASN A 127 -6.74 9.92 -10.31
N GLN A 128 -7.64 10.74 -9.76
CA GLN A 128 -7.58 12.20 -9.80
C GLN A 128 -6.73 12.84 -8.68
N ALA A 129 -6.22 12.05 -7.74
CA ALA A 129 -5.44 12.54 -6.61
C ALA A 129 -3.99 12.87 -7.02
N ASN A 130 -3.50 14.02 -6.55
CA ASN A 130 -2.14 14.48 -6.79
C ASN A 130 -1.43 14.69 -5.46
N LEU A 131 -0.45 13.84 -5.17
CA LEU A 131 0.28 13.83 -3.90
C LEU A 131 1.11 15.11 -3.68
N ARG A 132 1.51 15.81 -4.75
CA ARG A 132 2.38 16.99 -4.64
C ARG A 132 1.78 18.13 -3.82
N LYS A 133 0.44 18.19 -3.73
CA LYS A 133 -0.26 19.24 -2.96
C LYS A 133 -0.13 19.07 -1.45
N GLU A 134 -0.23 17.83 -0.97
CA GLU A 134 -0.26 17.53 0.46
C GLU A 134 1.08 16.97 0.98
N VAL A 135 1.90 16.38 0.11
CA VAL A 135 3.21 15.81 0.46
C VAL A 135 4.30 16.32 -0.49
N PRO A 136 4.69 17.61 -0.38
CA PRO A 136 5.55 18.27 -1.37
C PRO A 136 6.99 17.72 -1.42
N LYS A 137 7.42 16.98 -0.40
CA LYS A 137 8.73 16.33 -0.35
C LYS A 137 8.83 15.12 -1.28
N TYR A 138 7.70 14.59 -1.75
CA TYR A 138 7.64 13.39 -2.57
C TYR A 138 7.64 13.76 -4.05
N PHE A 139 8.47 13.05 -4.81
CA PHE A 139 8.50 13.17 -6.26
C PHE A 139 7.52 12.17 -6.87
N GLN A 140 6.41 12.66 -7.43
CA GLN A 140 5.46 11.82 -8.15
C GLN A 140 5.88 11.68 -9.62
N HIS A 141 6.14 10.43 -10.03
CA HIS A 141 6.24 10.01 -11.42
C HIS A 141 4.84 9.62 -11.94
N VAL A 142 4.49 10.04 -13.15
CA VAL A 142 3.22 9.73 -13.83
C VAL A 142 3.54 9.09 -15.18
#